data_AF-A0A6N6JFU5-F1
#
_entry.id   AF-A0A6N6JFU5-F1
#
_cell.length_a   1.000
_cell.length_b   1.000
_cell.length_c   1.000
_cell.angle_alpha   90.00
_cell.angle_beta   90.00
_cell.angle_gamma   90.00
#
_symmetry.space_group_name_H-M   'P 1'
#
loop_
_entity.id
_entity.type
_entity.pdbx_description
1 polymer ?
#
loop_
_entity_poly.entity_id
_entity_poly.type
_entity_poly.pdbx_seq_one_letter_code
_entity_poly.pdbx_strand_id
1 'polypeptide(L)'
;MIESDPSHPHRLRLETRPAVSFAAAALVLMVGATGINLWIYSGALLPVGITVAMFACVSGLAVRGIATGYPHAGLGACNIVTLTRASLCAILIGALFQTELQATSSWTLFVIATIAFSMDGLDGWLARRESLVSDFGARFDMEIDALLGATLALLLWQSGKVGPEILALGFMRYAFVAASFVFPWLSAPLPQRFRRKVICVVQIAALIFLMTPIVPDAARLPVSLAATAVLMWSFAIDTLWLARRSK
;
A
#
# COMPACT_ATOMS: atom_id res chain seq x y z
N MET A 1 -24.68 53.49 -1.88
CA MET A 1 -24.17 53.13 -0.54
C MET A 1 -23.52 51.77 -0.69
N ILE A 2 -22.20 51.79 -0.75
CA ILE A 2 -21.32 50.61 -0.85
C ILE A 2 -21.15 50.11 0.58
N GLU A 3 -21.44 48.83 0.83
CA GLU A 3 -20.72 48.06 1.85
C GLU A 3 -20.91 46.56 1.63
N SER A 4 -19.89 45.99 0.99
CA SER A 4 -19.59 44.57 0.91
C SER A 4 -18.74 44.15 2.12
N ASP A 5 -19.18 43.07 2.79
CA ASP A 5 -18.44 42.08 3.61
C ASP A 5 -17.09 42.47 4.25
N PRO A 6 -16.94 42.22 5.57
CA PRO A 6 -15.89 41.28 5.95
C PRO A 6 -16.28 40.41 7.16
N SER A 7 -16.35 39.09 6.98
CA SER A 7 -15.44 38.13 7.65
C SER A 7 -16.07 36.73 7.68
N HIS A 8 -15.43 35.79 7.00
CA HIS A 8 -15.70 34.36 7.06
C HIS A 8 -14.91 33.70 8.21
N PRO A 9 -15.55 33.20 9.31
CA PRO A 9 -14.92 32.24 10.22
C PRO A 9 -15.35 30.79 9.94
N HIS A 10 -16.21 30.54 8.95
CA HIS A 10 -16.85 29.23 8.76
C HIS A 10 -16.11 28.23 7.87
N ARG A 11 -15.12 28.66 7.06
CA ARG A 11 -14.42 27.75 6.12
C ARG A 11 -13.41 26.82 6.82
N LEU A 12 -12.70 27.30 7.85
CA LEU A 12 -11.65 26.53 8.55
C LEU A 12 -12.17 25.35 9.40
N ARG A 13 -13.44 25.36 9.84
CA ARG A 13 -14.01 24.29 10.69
C ARG A 13 -14.47 23.05 9.91
N LEU A 14 -14.69 23.16 8.61
CA LEU A 14 -15.16 22.04 7.78
C LEU A 14 -14.00 21.21 7.22
N GLU A 15 -12.87 21.85 6.88
CA GLU A 15 -11.70 21.18 6.27
C GLU A 15 -10.95 20.25 7.23
N THR A 16 -11.02 20.48 8.54
CA THR A 16 -10.27 19.70 9.55
C THR A 16 -11.00 18.46 10.05
N ARG A 17 -12.32 18.37 9.89
CA ARG A 17 -13.13 17.22 10.35
C ARG A 17 -12.67 15.86 9.80
N PRO A 18 -12.47 15.67 8.48
CA PRO A 18 -12.06 14.38 7.95
C PRO A 18 -10.63 14.00 8.39
N ALA A 19 -9.72 14.97 8.51
CA ALA A 19 -8.35 14.73 8.97
C ALA A 19 -8.30 14.29 10.45
N VAL A 20 -9.11 14.92 11.31
CA VAL A 20 -9.22 14.54 12.74
C VAL A 20 -9.85 13.15 12.88
N SER A 21 -10.93 12.85 12.15
CA SER A 21 -11.54 11.52 12.16
C SER A 21 -10.56 10.45 11.66
N PHE A 22 -9.76 10.75 10.63
CA PHE A 22 -8.74 9.84 10.13
C PHE A 22 -7.62 9.63 11.15
N ALA A 23 -7.14 10.70 11.80
CA ALA A 23 -6.11 10.60 12.83
C ALA A 23 -6.60 9.80 14.05
N ALA A 24 -7.86 9.96 14.45
CA ALA A 24 -8.47 9.16 15.52
C ALA A 24 -8.55 7.67 15.13
N ALA A 25 -9.00 7.36 13.90
CA ALA A 25 -9.01 6.00 13.39
C ALA A 25 -7.59 5.40 13.30
N ALA A 26 -6.61 6.19 12.88
CA ALA A 26 -5.21 5.79 12.86
C ALA A 26 -4.72 5.45 14.28
N LEU A 27 -5.01 6.28 15.28
CA LEU A 27 -4.57 6.01 16.65
C LEU A 27 -5.16 4.70 17.19
N VAL A 28 -6.44 4.43 16.94
CA VAL A 28 -7.09 3.15 17.31
C VAL A 28 -6.41 1.96 16.61
N LEU A 29 -6.18 2.07 15.30
CA LEU A 29 -5.52 1.02 14.52
C LEU A 29 -4.05 0.83 14.94
N MET A 30 -3.35 1.89 15.34
CA MET A 30 -1.98 1.81 15.84
C MET A 30 -1.91 1.03 17.14
N VAL A 31 -2.82 1.29 18.09
CA VAL A 31 -2.91 0.53 19.35
C VAL A 31 -3.22 -0.94 19.08
N GLY A 32 -4.21 -1.22 18.21
CA GLY A 32 -4.55 -2.59 17.81
C GLY A 32 -3.38 -3.31 17.14
N ALA A 33 -2.73 -2.66 16.17
CA ALA A 33 -1.57 -3.21 15.47
C ALA A 33 -0.41 -3.48 16.43
N THR A 34 -0.15 -2.58 17.37
CA THR A 34 0.88 -2.75 18.41
C THR A 34 0.57 -3.96 19.30
N GLY A 35 -0.68 -4.11 19.75
CA GLY A 35 -1.10 -5.27 20.55
C GLY A 35 -0.94 -6.60 19.80
N ILE A 36 -1.37 -6.64 18.53
CA ILE A 36 -1.18 -7.81 17.66
C ILE A 36 0.31 -8.10 17.47
N ASN A 37 1.13 -7.07 17.23
CA ASN A 37 2.57 -7.19 17.04
C ASN A 37 3.26 -7.75 18.28
N LEU A 38 2.94 -7.22 19.46
CA LEU A 38 3.46 -7.71 20.75
C LEU A 38 3.13 -9.19 20.96
N TRP A 39 1.94 -9.63 20.55
CA TRP A 39 1.54 -11.03 20.63
C TRP A 39 2.30 -11.91 19.62
N ILE A 40 2.38 -11.50 18.35
CA ILE A 40 3.06 -12.27 17.28
C ILE A 40 4.56 -12.40 17.55
N TYR A 41 5.23 -11.31 17.92
CA TYR A 41 6.69 -11.27 18.07
C TYR A 41 7.14 -11.42 19.53
N SER A 42 6.28 -11.99 20.39
CA SER A 42 6.58 -12.31 21.79
C SER A 42 7.19 -11.13 22.58
N GLY A 43 6.71 -9.91 22.31
CA GLY A 43 7.18 -8.70 22.99
C GLY A 43 8.49 -8.10 22.47
N ALA A 44 9.03 -8.56 21.34
CA ALA A 44 10.26 -8.01 20.76
C ALA A 44 10.11 -6.52 20.42
N LEU A 45 10.95 -5.67 21.02
CA LEU A 45 10.82 -4.20 20.91
C LEU A 45 11.11 -3.66 19.51
N LEU A 46 12.06 -4.26 18.78
CA LEU A 46 12.46 -3.76 17.46
C LEU A 46 11.33 -3.92 16.40
N PRO A 47 10.73 -5.11 16.19
CA PRO A 47 9.57 -5.27 15.29
C PRO A 47 8.39 -4.35 15.66
N VAL A 48 8.12 -4.19 16.95
CA VAL A 48 7.06 -3.32 17.46
C VAL A 48 7.36 -1.85 17.13
N GLY A 49 8.58 -1.40 17.44
CA GLY A 49 9.04 -0.04 17.15
C GLY A 49 8.97 0.30 15.66
N ILE A 50 9.40 -0.62 14.80
CA ILE A 50 9.30 -0.47 13.34
C ILE A 50 7.84 -0.40 12.88
N THR A 51 6.97 -1.25 13.42
CA THR A 51 5.55 -1.26 13.07
C THR A 51 4.89 0.07 13.43
N VAL A 52 5.14 0.57 14.64
CA VAL A 52 4.62 1.87 15.10
C VAL A 52 5.19 3.00 14.23
N ALA A 53 6.50 3.02 13.99
CA ALA A 53 7.15 4.07 13.21
C ALA A 53 6.64 4.11 11.75
N MET A 54 6.54 2.96 11.09
CA MET A 54 6.05 2.86 9.72
C MET A 54 4.58 3.25 9.62
N PHE A 55 3.73 2.75 10.52
CA PHE A 55 2.33 3.11 10.53
C PHE A 55 2.09 4.59 10.84
N ALA A 56 2.84 5.16 11.79
CA ALA A 56 2.82 6.60 12.10
C ALA A 56 3.28 7.45 10.90
N CYS A 57 4.31 7.01 10.18
CA CYS A 57 4.79 7.69 8.98
C CYS A 57 3.71 7.71 7.89
N VAL A 58 3.17 6.55 7.54
CA VAL A 58 2.13 6.40 6.50
C VAL A 58 0.87 7.17 6.87
N SER A 59 0.37 7.01 8.10
CA SER A 59 -0.82 7.72 8.57
C SER A 59 -0.58 9.23 8.67
N GLY A 60 0.59 9.68 9.09
CA GLY A 60 0.97 11.10 9.13
C GLY A 60 0.98 11.74 7.74
N LEU A 61 1.55 11.05 6.74
CA LEU A 61 1.50 11.50 5.35
C LEU A 61 0.07 11.54 4.81
N ALA A 62 -0.75 10.53 5.14
CA ALA A 62 -2.15 10.49 4.76
C ALA A 62 -2.98 11.61 5.40
N VAL A 63 -2.79 11.91 6.69
CA VAL A 63 -3.42 13.05 7.39
C VAL A 63 -3.04 14.36 6.71
N ARG A 64 -1.77 14.56 6.36
CA ARG A 64 -1.32 15.76 5.63
C ARG A 64 -1.95 15.85 4.24
N GLY A 65 -2.06 14.73 3.52
CA GLY A 65 -2.73 14.66 2.23
C GLY A 65 -4.22 14.99 2.33
N ILE A 66 -4.89 14.52 3.38
CA ILE A 66 -6.31 14.83 3.63
C ILE A 66 -6.48 16.31 3.95
N ALA A 67 -5.65 16.85 4.83
CA ALA A 67 -5.72 18.25 5.27
C ALA A 67 -5.43 19.26 4.15
N THR A 68 -4.75 18.86 3.07
CA THR A 68 -4.33 19.77 2.00
C THR A 68 -5.20 19.73 0.75
N GLY A 69 -5.98 18.67 0.53
CA GLY A 69 -6.70 18.53 -0.75
C GLY A 69 -7.80 17.47 -0.80
N TYR A 70 -8.36 17.05 0.34
CA TYR A 70 -9.46 16.08 0.33
C TYR A 70 -10.78 16.76 -0.05
N PRO A 71 -11.48 16.30 -1.12
CA PRO A 71 -12.62 17.02 -1.69
C PRO A 71 -13.93 16.84 -0.90
N HIS A 72 -13.99 15.90 0.06
CA HIS A 72 -15.23 15.52 0.73
C HIS A 72 -15.29 16.01 2.18
N ALA A 73 -16.48 16.41 2.63
CA ALA A 73 -16.70 16.92 4.00
C ALA A 73 -16.61 15.84 5.09
N GLY A 74 -16.65 14.56 4.72
CA GLY A 74 -16.63 13.42 5.63
C GLY A 74 -15.64 12.34 5.17
N LEU A 75 -15.08 11.62 6.14
CA LEU A 75 -14.19 10.51 5.86
C LEU A 75 -15.01 9.30 5.39
N GLY A 76 -14.73 8.82 4.17
CA GLY A 76 -15.39 7.62 3.63
C GLY A 76 -14.87 6.32 4.26
N ALA A 77 -15.71 5.30 4.27
CA ALA A 77 -15.35 3.98 4.77
C ALA A 77 -14.18 3.37 3.96
N CYS A 78 -14.05 3.74 2.68
CA CYS A 78 -12.93 3.36 1.83
C CYS A 78 -11.56 3.72 2.44
N ASN A 79 -11.40 4.95 2.95
CA ASN A 79 -10.13 5.38 3.53
C ASN A 79 -9.80 4.65 4.84
N ILE A 80 -10.81 4.23 5.60
CA ILE A 80 -10.63 3.43 6.82
C ILE A 80 -10.19 2.02 6.47
N VAL A 81 -10.78 1.43 5.41
CA VAL A 81 -10.35 0.12 4.88
C VAL A 81 -8.89 0.19 4.43
N THR A 82 -8.51 1.20 3.63
CA THR A 82 -7.12 1.37 3.18
C THR A 82 -6.16 1.63 4.35
N LEU A 83 -6.58 2.40 5.36
CA LEU A 83 -5.77 2.62 6.58
C LEU A 83 -5.61 1.33 7.41
N THR A 84 -6.64 0.47 7.44
CA THR A 84 -6.56 -0.85 8.08
C THR A 84 -5.58 -1.75 7.32
N ARG A 85 -5.60 -1.73 5.98
CA ARG A 85 -4.58 -2.42 5.16
C ARG A 85 -3.17 -1.91 5.46
N ALA A 86 -3.02 -0.59 5.63
CA ALA A 86 -1.74 0.02 6.00
C ALA A 86 -1.24 -0.47 7.37
N SER A 87 -2.11 -0.68 8.35
CA SER A 87 -1.71 -1.20 9.67
C SER A 87 -1.27 -2.66 9.60
N LEU A 88 -1.97 -3.50 8.83
CA LEU A 88 -1.57 -4.88 8.56
C LEU A 88 -0.22 -4.94 7.82
N CYS A 89 -0.02 -4.07 6.83
CA CYS A 89 1.25 -3.95 6.13
C CYS A 89 2.38 -3.54 7.07
N ALA A 90 2.15 -2.58 7.98
CA ALA A 90 3.15 -2.19 8.97
C ALA A 90 3.56 -3.35 9.90
N ILE A 91 2.62 -4.21 10.30
CA ILE A 91 2.91 -5.42 11.08
C ILE A 91 3.82 -6.37 10.30
N LEU A 92 3.57 -6.54 8.99
CA LEU A 92 4.42 -7.35 8.11
C LEU A 92 5.83 -6.75 7.94
N ILE A 93 5.94 -5.42 7.87
CA ILE A 93 7.25 -4.75 7.82
C ILE A 93 8.03 -5.01 9.11
N GLY A 94 7.36 -5.02 10.27
CA GLY A 94 7.98 -5.40 11.54
C GLY A 94 8.66 -6.78 11.50
N ALA A 95 8.09 -7.74 10.78
CA ALA A 95 8.64 -9.09 10.64
C ALA A 95 10.04 -9.10 9.99
N LEU A 96 10.34 -8.15 9.09
CA LEU A 96 11.63 -8.05 8.41
C LEU A 96 12.80 -7.83 9.38
N PHE A 97 12.51 -7.23 10.53
CA PHE A 97 13.49 -6.86 11.55
C PHE A 97 13.52 -7.84 12.73
N GLN A 98 12.86 -8.98 12.59
CA GLN A 98 12.99 -10.05 13.57
C GLN A 98 14.29 -10.81 13.34
N THR A 99 15.11 -10.90 14.38
CA THR A 99 16.42 -11.55 14.35
C THR A 99 16.33 -13.03 13.96
N GLU A 100 15.23 -13.68 14.33
CA GLU A 100 14.89 -15.04 13.92
C GLU A 100 13.60 -15.02 13.11
N LEU A 101 13.68 -14.78 11.81
CA LEU A 101 12.49 -14.82 10.94
C LEU A 101 11.79 -16.20 10.98
N GLN A 102 12.55 -17.28 11.27
CA GLN A 102 11.98 -18.61 11.51
C GLN A 102 11.13 -18.70 12.79
N ALA A 103 11.30 -17.78 13.75
CA ALA A 103 10.49 -17.74 14.96
C ALA A 103 9.05 -17.26 14.67
N THR A 104 8.84 -16.49 13.59
CA THR A 104 7.49 -16.15 13.14
C THR A 104 6.95 -17.21 12.18
N SER A 105 5.82 -17.79 12.57
CA SER A 105 5.10 -18.76 11.75
C SER A 105 4.78 -18.18 10.36
N SER A 106 5.24 -18.86 9.30
CA SER A 106 4.93 -18.48 7.91
C SER A 106 3.42 -18.43 7.65
N TRP A 107 2.63 -19.23 8.39
CA TRP A 107 1.17 -19.17 8.35
C TRP A 107 0.63 -17.84 8.88
N THR A 108 1.21 -17.29 9.93
CA THR A 108 0.78 -15.99 10.49
C THR A 108 0.97 -14.88 9.46
N LEU A 109 2.16 -14.81 8.85
CA LEU A 109 2.44 -13.79 7.85
C LEU A 109 1.56 -13.98 6.59
N PHE A 110 1.34 -15.22 6.15
CA PHE A 110 0.42 -15.54 5.06
C PHE A 110 -1.01 -15.08 5.35
N VAL A 111 -1.54 -15.35 6.55
CA VAL A 111 -2.90 -14.95 6.95
C VAL A 111 -3.03 -13.43 6.96
N ILE A 112 -2.07 -12.71 7.54
CA ILE A 112 -2.09 -11.24 7.56
C ILE A 112 -2.05 -10.67 6.15
N ALA A 113 -1.16 -11.18 5.29
CA ALA A 113 -1.05 -10.75 3.90
C ALA A 113 -2.34 -11.03 3.11
N THR A 114 -2.96 -12.20 3.33
CA THR A 114 -4.21 -12.59 2.68
C THR A 114 -5.37 -11.70 3.12
N ILE A 115 -5.47 -11.39 4.42
CA ILE A 115 -6.49 -10.46 4.93
C ILE A 115 -6.27 -9.08 4.30
N ALA A 116 -5.05 -8.53 4.35
CA ALA A 116 -4.74 -7.22 3.77
C ALA A 116 -5.07 -7.15 2.27
N PHE A 117 -4.79 -8.21 1.52
CA PHE A 117 -5.08 -8.30 0.09
C PHE A 117 -6.57 -8.50 -0.22
N SER A 118 -7.28 -9.31 0.57
CA SER A 118 -8.74 -9.50 0.38
C SER A 118 -9.54 -8.21 0.52
N MET A 119 -8.99 -7.22 1.23
CA MET A 119 -9.60 -5.90 1.42
C MET A 119 -9.43 -4.97 0.21
N ASP A 120 -8.53 -5.27 -0.73
CA ASP A 120 -8.15 -4.45 -1.92
C ASP A 120 -9.30 -4.15 -2.91
N GLY A 121 -10.37 -4.94 -2.85
CA GLY A 121 -11.57 -4.71 -3.67
C GLY A 121 -12.66 -3.92 -2.95
N LEU A 122 -12.61 -3.90 -1.62
CA LEU A 122 -13.71 -3.42 -0.78
C LEU A 122 -13.76 -1.89 -0.75
N ASP A 123 -12.60 -1.24 -0.69
CA ASP A 123 -12.44 0.20 -0.68
C ASP A 123 -13.02 0.86 -1.95
N GLY A 124 -12.73 0.31 -3.15
CA GLY A 124 -13.23 0.81 -4.41
C GLY A 124 -14.73 0.57 -4.60
N TRP A 125 -15.26 -0.53 -4.05
CA TRP A 125 -16.71 -0.77 -4.00
C TRP A 125 -17.41 0.22 -3.05
N LEU A 126 -16.86 0.42 -1.85
CA LEU A 126 -17.36 1.37 -0.86
C LEU A 126 -17.31 2.81 -1.40
N ALA A 127 -16.21 3.22 -2.03
CA ALA A 127 -16.06 4.55 -2.58
C ALA A 127 -17.13 4.88 -3.64
N ARG A 128 -17.47 3.90 -4.50
CA ARG A 128 -18.57 4.05 -5.48
C ARG A 128 -19.94 4.03 -4.82
N ARG A 129 -20.14 3.18 -3.82
CA ARG A 129 -21.41 3.08 -3.09
C ARG A 129 -21.72 4.35 -2.29
N GLU A 130 -20.71 4.94 -1.68
CA GLU A 130 -20.83 6.15 -0.86
C GLU A 130 -20.70 7.44 -1.68
N SER A 131 -20.42 7.35 -2.99
CA SER A 131 -20.12 8.50 -3.86
C SER A 131 -18.94 9.36 -3.35
N LEU A 132 -17.98 8.73 -2.65
CA LEU A 132 -16.80 9.38 -2.06
C LEU A 132 -15.51 9.06 -2.82
N VAL A 133 -15.60 8.90 -4.14
CA VAL A 133 -14.43 8.72 -5.01
C VAL A 133 -13.55 9.98 -4.94
N SER A 134 -12.24 9.81 -4.72
CA SER A 134 -11.30 10.92 -4.66
C SER A 134 -9.93 10.52 -5.21
N ASP A 135 -9.21 11.49 -5.78
CA ASP A 135 -7.84 11.28 -6.26
C ASP A 135 -6.87 10.95 -5.11
N PHE A 136 -7.10 11.54 -3.93
CA PHE A 136 -6.35 11.19 -2.73
C PHE A 136 -6.53 9.71 -2.37
N GLY A 137 -7.76 9.23 -2.26
CA GLY A 137 -8.04 7.83 -1.90
C GLY A 137 -7.43 6.86 -2.90
N ALA A 138 -7.56 7.15 -4.21
CA ALA A 138 -6.96 6.33 -5.27
C ALA A 138 -5.42 6.29 -5.22
N ARG A 139 -4.77 7.40 -4.85
CA ARG A 139 -3.31 7.42 -4.66
C ARG A 139 -2.90 6.71 -3.38
N PHE A 140 -3.63 6.93 -2.28
CA PHE A 140 -3.34 6.29 -1.00
C PHE A 140 -3.43 4.78 -1.13
N ASP A 141 -4.51 4.26 -1.71
CA ASP A 141 -4.70 2.83 -1.97
C ASP A 141 -3.57 2.23 -2.80
N MET A 142 -3.21 2.90 -3.89
CA MET A 142 -2.12 2.49 -4.77
C MET A 142 -0.74 2.46 -4.08
N GLU A 143 -0.46 3.37 -3.14
CA GLU A 143 0.79 3.34 -2.37
C GLU A 143 0.80 2.22 -1.33
N ILE A 144 -0.34 1.93 -0.69
CA ILE A 144 -0.45 0.81 0.24
C ILE A 144 -0.29 -0.54 -0.48
N ASP A 145 -0.83 -0.69 -1.70
CA ASP A 145 -0.62 -1.87 -2.54
C ASP A 145 0.85 -2.10 -2.87
N ALA A 146 1.53 -1.02 -3.27
CA ALA A 146 2.93 -1.08 -3.61
C ALA A 146 3.80 -1.39 -2.38
N LEU A 147 3.47 -0.79 -1.23
CA LEU A 147 4.15 -1.06 0.03
C LEU A 147 3.94 -2.52 0.46
N LEU A 148 2.73 -3.05 0.32
CA LEU A 148 2.42 -4.45 0.59
C LEU A 148 3.22 -5.36 -0.33
N GLY A 149 3.21 -5.11 -1.65
CA GLY A 149 3.99 -5.88 -2.63
C GLY A 149 5.49 -5.88 -2.32
N ALA A 150 6.08 -4.72 -2.03
CA ALA A 150 7.48 -4.60 -1.64
C ALA A 150 7.81 -5.35 -0.33
N THR A 151 6.94 -5.23 0.67
CA THR A 151 7.11 -5.92 1.96
C THR A 151 7.09 -7.43 1.77
N LEU A 152 6.12 -7.96 1.00
CA LEU A 152 6.03 -9.39 0.72
C LEU A 152 7.24 -9.89 -0.08
N ALA A 153 7.70 -9.12 -1.07
CA ALA A 153 8.90 -9.46 -1.84
C ALA A 153 10.15 -9.51 -0.95
N LEU A 154 10.32 -8.55 -0.03
CA LEU A 154 11.42 -8.56 0.93
C LEU A 154 11.34 -9.76 1.89
N LEU A 155 10.16 -10.08 2.43
CA LEU A 155 9.97 -11.23 3.31
C LEU A 155 10.32 -12.54 2.61
N LEU A 156 9.88 -12.70 1.35
CA LEU A 156 10.21 -13.87 0.54
C LEU A 156 11.71 -13.95 0.24
N TRP A 157 12.35 -12.84 -0.11
CA TRP A 157 13.78 -12.80 -0.38
C TRP A 157 14.60 -13.12 0.88
N GLN A 158 14.25 -12.54 2.02
CA GLN A 158 14.91 -12.82 3.32
C GLN A 158 14.71 -14.27 3.78
N SER A 159 13.61 -14.91 3.39
CA SER A 159 13.38 -16.33 3.68
C SER A 159 14.37 -17.28 2.98
N GLY A 160 15.08 -16.81 1.95
CA GLY A 160 16.01 -17.60 1.14
C GLY A 160 15.36 -18.63 0.23
N LYS A 161 14.02 -18.70 0.17
CA LYS A 161 13.26 -19.67 -0.63
C LYS A 161 13.10 -19.28 -2.10
N VAL A 162 13.34 -18.01 -2.43
CA VAL A 162 13.18 -17.45 -3.78
C VAL A 162 14.39 -16.55 -4.07
N GLY A 163 14.78 -16.45 -5.34
CA GLY A 163 15.89 -15.61 -5.74
C GLY A 163 15.56 -14.11 -5.77
N PRO A 164 16.57 -13.26 -6.10
CA PRO A 164 16.42 -11.81 -6.12
C PRO A 164 15.43 -11.30 -7.17
N GLU A 165 15.03 -12.12 -8.15
CA GLU A 165 14.01 -11.77 -9.13
C GLU A 165 12.68 -11.35 -8.49
N ILE A 166 12.37 -11.85 -7.29
CA ILE A 166 11.14 -11.49 -6.56
C ILE A 166 11.11 -10.02 -6.18
N LEU A 167 12.27 -9.37 -6.01
CA LEU A 167 12.36 -7.95 -5.71
C LEU A 167 11.81 -7.11 -6.86
N ALA A 168 11.90 -7.58 -8.11
CA ALA A 168 11.28 -6.89 -9.23
C ALA A 168 9.75 -6.82 -9.08
N LEU A 169 9.11 -7.84 -8.49
CA LEU A 169 7.66 -7.82 -8.22
C LEU A 169 7.26 -6.73 -7.23
N GLY A 170 8.03 -6.56 -6.16
CA GLY A 170 7.72 -5.59 -5.12
C GLY A 170 8.13 -4.16 -5.46
N PHE A 171 9.22 -3.97 -6.20
CA PHE A 171 9.87 -2.67 -6.34
C PHE A 171 9.68 -2.00 -7.71
N MET A 172 9.00 -2.63 -8.67
CA MET A 172 8.85 -2.06 -10.03
C MET A 172 8.19 -0.67 -10.02
N ARG A 173 7.19 -0.43 -9.16
CA ARG A 173 6.59 0.91 -9.01
C ARG A 173 7.64 1.93 -8.57
N TYR A 174 8.40 1.61 -7.52
CA TYR A 174 9.41 2.52 -6.99
C TYR A 174 10.53 2.76 -8.01
N ALA A 175 10.92 1.73 -8.77
CA ALA A 175 11.85 1.87 -9.88
C ALA A 175 11.31 2.80 -10.98
N PHE A 176 10.01 2.71 -11.31
CA PHE A 176 9.38 3.59 -12.30
C PHE A 176 9.32 5.05 -11.83
N VAL A 177 8.99 5.29 -10.56
CA VAL A 177 9.03 6.63 -9.94
C VAL A 177 10.47 7.16 -9.89
N ALA A 178 11.44 6.32 -9.53
CA ALA A 178 12.85 6.71 -9.54
C ALA A 178 13.32 7.08 -10.95
N ALA A 179 12.94 6.30 -11.96
CA ALA A 179 13.25 6.56 -13.36
C ALA A 179 12.62 7.86 -13.87
N SER A 180 11.46 8.27 -13.32
CA SER A 180 10.78 9.48 -13.76
C SER A 180 11.47 10.78 -13.34
N PHE A 181 12.38 10.73 -12.36
CA PHE A 181 13.28 11.85 -12.06
C PHE A 181 14.35 12.07 -13.14
N VAL A 182 14.81 11.00 -13.79
CA VAL A 182 15.80 11.06 -14.87
C VAL A 182 15.12 11.30 -16.23
N PHE A 183 13.94 10.71 -16.42
CA PHE A 183 13.15 10.81 -17.63
C PHE A 183 11.78 11.44 -17.33
N PRO A 184 11.65 12.79 -17.30
CA PRO A 184 10.44 13.47 -16.87
C PRO A 184 9.17 13.10 -17.66
N TRP A 185 9.32 12.63 -18.90
CA TRP A 185 8.22 12.14 -19.72
C TRP A 185 7.54 10.89 -19.16
N LEU A 186 8.20 10.15 -18.25
CA LEU A 186 7.60 9.03 -17.52
C LEU A 186 6.55 9.48 -16.50
N SER A 187 6.62 10.73 -16.02
CA SER A 187 5.68 11.29 -15.05
C SER A 187 4.34 11.70 -15.65
N ALA A 188 4.16 11.61 -16.98
CA ALA A 188 2.92 11.98 -17.63
C ALA A 188 1.76 11.04 -17.21
N PRO A 189 0.53 11.56 -17.08
CA PRO A 189 -0.60 10.77 -16.59
C PRO A 189 -0.88 9.61 -17.54
N LEU A 190 -0.82 8.41 -16.98
CA LEU A 190 -1.16 7.19 -17.71
C LEU A 190 -2.68 6.96 -17.67
N PRO A 191 -3.31 6.53 -18.78
CA PRO A 191 -4.73 6.25 -18.81
C PRO A 191 -5.05 5.11 -17.83
N GLN A 192 -6.18 5.21 -17.12
CA GLN A 192 -6.63 4.13 -16.27
C GLN A 192 -7.01 2.92 -17.15
N ARG A 193 -6.25 1.83 -17.02
CA ARG A 193 -6.46 0.59 -17.77
C ARG A 193 -6.68 -0.57 -16.82
N PHE A 194 -7.77 -1.31 -17.03
CA PHE A 194 -8.10 -2.53 -16.27
C PHE A 194 -6.93 -3.52 -16.19
N ARG A 195 -6.15 -3.63 -17.27
CA ARG A 195 -4.95 -4.46 -17.34
C ARG A 195 -4.01 -4.24 -16.15
N ARG A 196 -3.71 -2.99 -15.79
CA ARG A 196 -2.75 -2.69 -14.69
C ARG A 196 -3.28 -3.16 -13.35
N LYS A 197 -4.58 -2.94 -13.12
CA LYS A 197 -5.23 -3.41 -11.89
C LYS A 197 -5.17 -4.93 -11.80
N VAL A 198 -5.54 -5.64 -12.87
CA VAL A 198 -5.46 -7.12 -12.91
C VAL A 198 -4.04 -7.61 -12.67
N ILE A 199 -3.05 -7.00 -13.30
CA ILE A 199 -1.64 -7.39 -13.16
C ILE A 199 -1.13 -7.15 -11.73
N CYS A 200 -1.49 -6.02 -11.10
CA CYS A 200 -1.18 -5.76 -9.69
C CYS A 200 -1.77 -6.84 -8.77
N VAL A 201 -3.06 -7.15 -8.94
CA VAL A 201 -3.77 -8.19 -8.17
C VAL A 201 -3.11 -9.55 -8.35
N VAL A 202 -2.79 -9.94 -9.58
CA VAL A 202 -2.11 -11.21 -9.88
C VAL A 202 -0.73 -11.28 -9.23
N GLN A 203 0.01 -10.16 -9.18
CA GLN A 203 1.34 -10.13 -8.59
C GLN A 203 1.32 -10.23 -7.07
N ILE A 204 0.45 -9.48 -6.40
CA ILE A 204 0.29 -9.58 -4.95
C ILE A 204 -0.21 -10.98 -4.60
N ALA A 205 -1.16 -11.54 -5.36
CA ALA A 205 -1.61 -12.92 -5.19
C ALA A 205 -0.47 -13.93 -5.39
N ALA A 206 0.41 -13.74 -6.38
CA ALA A 206 1.57 -14.60 -6.59
C ALA A 206 2.56 -14.53 -5.43
N LEU A 207 2.83 -13.33 -4.88
CA LEU A 207 3.66 -13.15 -3.69
C LEU A 207 3.05 -13.87 -2.48
N ILE A 208 1.75 -13.70 -2.24
CA ILE A 208 1.02 -14.38 -1.16
C ILE A 208 1.06 -15.90 -1.34
N PHE A 209 0.85 -16.39 -2.56
CA PHE A 209 0.92 -17.81 -2.88
C PHE A 209 2.30 -18.38 -2.57
N LEU A 210 3.38 -17.73 -3.05
CA LEU A 210 4.76 -18.14 -2.81
C LEU A 210 5.15 -18.15 -1.32
N MET A 211 4.45 -17.35 -0.52
CA MET A 211 4.65 -17.25 0.92
C MET A 211 3.99 -18.39 1.70
N THR A 212 3.05 -19.11 1.08
CA THR A 212 2.45 -20.28 1.72
C THR A 212 3.51 -21.38 1.93
N PRO A 213 3.49 -22.06 3.08
CA PRO A 213 4.42 -23.15 3.34
C PRO A 213 4.10 -24.43 2.53
N ILE A 214 2.98 -24.46 1.79
CA ILE A 214 2.53 -25.61 1.00
C ILE A 214 3.16 -25.64 -0.40
N VAL A 215 3.68 -24.51 -0.91
CA VAL A 215 4.23 -24.46 -2.29
C VAL A 215 5.45 -25.38 -2.39
N PRO A 216 5.45 -26.34 -3.33
CA PRO A 216 6.62 -27.16 -3.62
C PRO A 216 7.82 -26.31 -4.07
N ASP A 217 9.02 -26.66 -3.63
CA ASP A 217 10.25 -25.91 -3.95
C ASP A 217 10.44 -25.74 -5.46
N ALA A 218 10.16 -26.79 -6.24
CA ALA A 218 10.24 -26.79 -7.69
C ALA A 218 9.29 -25.79 -8.38
N ALA A 219 8.21 -25.39 -7.72
CA ALA A 219 7.24 -24.44 -8.26
C ALA A 219 7.60 -22.97 -7.97
N ARG A 220 8.50 -22.68 -7.01
CA ARG A 220 8.77 -21.30 -6.59
C ARG A 220 9.43 -20.46 -7.68
N LEU A 221 10.48 -20.99 -8.30
CA LEU A 221 11.21 -20.32 -9.38
C LEU A 221 10.35 -20.08 -10.63
N PRO A 222 9.62 -21.07 -11.20
CA PRO A 222 8.81 -20.82 -12.39
C PRO A 222 7.68 -19.82 -12.12
N VAL A 223 7.08 -19.85 -10.93
CA VAL A 223 6.04 -18.87 -10.54
C VAL A 223 6.63 -17.47 -10.35
N SER A 224 7.79 -17.33 -9.69
CA SER A 224 8.45 -16.03 -9.50
C SER A 224 8.84 -15.42 -10.84
N LEU A 225 9.44 -16.20 -11.74
CA LEU A 225 9.84 -15.75 -13.08
C LEU A 225 8.64 -15.40 -13.95
N ALA A 226 7.59 -16.22 -13.96
CA ALA A 226 6.39 -15.95 -14.75
C ALA A 226 5.69 -14.66 -14.29
N ALA A 227 5.50 -14.49 -12.98
CA ALA A 227 4.90 -13.27 -12.43
C ALA A 227 5.76 -12.04 -12.76
N THR A 228 7.09 -12.16 -12.63
CA THR A 228 8.03 -11.07 -12.92
C THR A 228 8.03 -10.71 -14.41
N ALA A 229 7.97 -11.70 -15.30
CA ALA A 229 7.88 -11.48 -16.74
C ALA A 229 6.60 -10.73 -17.13
N VAL A 230 5.45 -11.12 -16.55
CA VAL A 230 4.17 -10.43 -16.77
C VAL A 230 4.23 -8.98 -16.27
N LEU A 231 4.87 -8.73 -15.13
CA LEU A 231 5.11 -7.39 -14.60
C LEU A 231 5.93 -6.53 -15.56
N MET A 232 7.11 -7.03 -15.92
CA MET A 232 8.04 -6.35 -16.82
C MET A 232 7.38 -6.03 -18.15
N TRP A 233 6.61 -6.98 -18.70
CA TRP A 233 5.83 -6.77 -19.92
C TRP A 233 4.81 -5.62 -19.77
N SER A 234 4.07 -5.57 -18.67
CA SER A 234 3.11 -4.48 -18.43
C SER A 234 3.80 -3.11 -18.39
N PHE A 235 4.90 -3.00 -17.64
CA PHE A 235 5.66 -1.76 -17.52
C PHE A 235 6.32 -1.38 -18.84
N ALA A 236 6.86 -2.34 -19.60
CA ALA A 236 7.43 -2.08 -20.92
C ALA A 236 6.39 -1.48 -21.87
N ILE A 237 5.14 -1.99 -21.89
CA ILE A 237 4.08 -1.40 -22.71
C ILE A 237 3.77 0.03 -22.27
N ASP A 238 3.70 0.28 -20.96
CA ASP A 238 3.39 1.61 -20.43
C ASP A 238 4.50 2.62 -20.74
N THR A 239 5.76 2.23 -20.57
CA THR A 239 6.94 3.01 -20.95
C THR A 239 6.98 3.30 -22.45
N LEU A 240 6.73 2.31 -23.31
CA LEU A 240 6.69 2.50 -24.76
C LEU A 240 5.55 3.43 -25.20
N TRP A 241 4.40 3.33 -24.53
CA TRP A 241 3.27 4.21 -24.81
C TRP A 241 3.58 5.66 -24.43
N LEU A 242 4.24 5.89 -23.30
CA LEU A 242 4.69 7.23 -22.89
C LEU A 242 5.77 7.79 -23.83
N ALA A 243 6.75 6.96 -24.22
CA ALA A 243 7.81 7.36 -25.14
C ALA A 243 7.31 7.73 -26.54
N ARG A 244 6.17 7.16 -26.97
CA ARG A 244 5.51 7.51 -28.24
C ARG A 244 4.73 8.81 -28.18
N ARG A 245 4.33 9.25 -26.98
CA ARG A 245 3.61 10.51 -26.74
C ARG A 245 4.50 11.68 -26.37
N SER A 246 5.75 11.40 -25.98
CA SER A 246 6.75 12.44 -25.69
C SER A 246 7.51 12.91 -26.93
N LYS A 247 7.35 12.22 -28.06
CA LYS A 247 7.75 12.67 -29.40
C LYS A 247 6.60 13.43 -30.05
#